data_AF-A0AA38PNB9-F1
#
_entry.id   AF-A0AA38PNB9-F1
#
_cell.length_a   1.000
_cell.length_b   1.000
_cell.length_c   1.000
_cell.angle_alpha   90.00
_cell.angle_beta   90.00
_cell.angle_gamma   90.00
#
_symmetry.space_group_name_H-M   'P 1'
#
loop_
_entity.id
_entity.type
_entity.pdbx_description
1 polymer ?
#
loop_
_entity_poly.entity_id
_entity_poly.type
_entity_poly.pdbx_seq_one_letter_code
_entity_poly.pdbx_strand_id
1 'polypeptide(L)'
;MVKKKEEREERARREAEQRKAEEEAEARLAEIRRKKEEKKKKEAEEKRKKEELEKRKAEEAKAAEAAKKAAEKAKKEEEKRKVEEELRLAEAAKRTAKENRKKLEMDRRMETVSLVRAQIERKEKEKLVHSPVSEASTVVVGKKRKRTVMVAMPSGDPEGDDPNPGDDGDYNDSDNEDDDPPFSPPKQLRCSRCILKALKCEMVGGGSASCQGCRKAKVHCSLVPDNYPRRSKRAKVESPIASTSSQTIDDLRTNVRDLNTRVNLQEEMLRYLILRVQKLEEEKNEEDEEEEESEEERVNRTGDRKGKGRKE
;
A
#
# COMPACT_ATOMS: atom_id res chain seq x y z
N MET A 1 82.82 -67.05 26.95
CA MET A 1 81.65 -66.44 27.63
C MET A 1 81.27 -65.07 27.08
N VAL A 2 82.21 -64.29 26.54
CA VAL A 2 81.96 -62.93 25.99
C VAL A 2 80.92 -62.90 24.86
N LYS A 3 81.03 -63.78 23.84
CA LYS A 3 80.08 -63.84 22.71
C LYS A 3 78.61 -64.04 23.11
N LYS A 4 78.34 -64.85 24.14
CA LYS A 4 76.97 -65.09 24.66
C LYS A 4 76.38 -63.87 25.38
N LYS A 5 77.24 -62.99 25.91
CA LYS A 5 76.81 -61.75 26.57
C LYS A 5 76.47 -60.68 25.53
N GLU A 6 77.30 -60.55 24.49
CA GLU A 6 77.06 -59.64 23.37
C GLU A 6 75.75 -59.97 22.64
N GLU A 7 75.47 -61.25 22.36
CA GLU A 7 74.23 -61.68 21.70
C GLU A 7 72.97 -61.39 22.54
N ARG A 8 73.07 -61.49 23.87
CA ARG A 8 71.97 -61.13 24.79
C ARG A 8 71.73 -59.62 24.83
N GLU A 9 72.80 -58.82 24.85
CA GLU A 9 72.69 -57.36 24.83
C GLU A 9 72.14 -56.85 23.50
N GLU A 10 72.52 -57.45 22.37
CA GLU A 10 71.99 -57.11 21.06
C GLU A 10 70.50 -57.45 20.93
N ARG A 11 70.08 -58.62 21.43
CA ARG A 11 68.65 -58.99 21.46
C ARG A 11 67.84 -58.04 22.33
N ALA A 12 68.34 -57.68 23.51
CA ALA A 12 67.68 -56.72 24.40
C ALA A 12 67.55 -55.32 23.77
N ARG A 13 68.57 -54.87 23.01
CA ARG A 13 68.50 -53.61 22.26
C ARG A 13 67.44 -53.64 21.15
N ARG A 14 67.38 -54.73 20.37
CA ARG A 14 66.37 -54.90 19.31
C ARG A 14 64.95 -54.97 19.87
N GLU A 15 64.74 -55.68 20.97
CA GLU A 15 63.43 -55.73 21.65
C GLU A 15 63.02 -54.35 22.22
N ALA A 16 63.97 -53.59 22.77
CA ALA A 16 63.70 -52.23 23.24
C ALA A 16 63.38 -51.25 22.10
N GLU A 17 64.05 -51.38 20.96
CA GLU A 17 63.79 -50.58 19.75
C GLU A 17 62.42 -50.93 19.14
N GLN A 18 62.08 -52.22 19.05
CA GLN A 18 60.76 -52.67 18.60
C GLN A 18 59.63 -52.14 19.48
N ARG A 19 59.78 -52.21 20.81
CA ARG A 19 58.77 -51.65 21.74
C ARG A 19 58.58 -50.15 21.58
N LYS A 20 59.67 -49.39 21.38
CA LYS A 20 59.57 -47.95 21.12
C LYS A 20 58.88 -47.65 19.79
N ALA A 21 59.16 -48.42 18.75
CA ALA A 21 58.51 -48.28 17.45
C ALA A 21 57.02 -48.63 17.52
N GLU A 22 56.64 -49.66 18.28
CA GLU A 22 55.23 -50.03 18.52
C GLU A 22 54.49 -48.94 19.32
N GLU A 23 55.10 -48.42 20.39
CA GLU A 23 54.53 -47.33 21.19
C GLU A 23 54.34 -46.05 20.37
N GLU A 24 55.31 -45.70 19.52
CA GLU A 24 55.19 -44.55 18.61
C GLU A 24 54.09 -44.76 17.56
N ALA A 25 53.97 -45.97 17.00
CA ALA A 25 52.91 -46.31 16.05
C ALA A 25 51.52 -46.24 16.71
N GLU A 26 51.39 -46.73 17.95
CA GLU A 26 50.14 -46.65 18.70
C GLU A 26 49.76 -45.20 19.03
N ALA A 27 50.73 -44.38 19.45
CA ALA A 27 50.52 -42.95 19.71
C ALA A 27 50.04 -42.20 18.45
N ARG A 28 50.65 -42.46 17.28
CA ARG A 28 50.22 -41.88 16.00
C ARG A 28 48.81 -42.31 15.61
N LEU A 29 48.46 -43.58 15.82
CA LEU A 29 47.09 -44.07 15.55
C LEU A 29 46.05 -43.45 16.49
N ALA A 30 46.40 -43.26 17.76
CA ALA A 30 45.54 -42.57 18.74
C ALA A 30 45.30 -41.11 18.34
N GLU A 31 46.34 -40.40 17.90
CA GLU A 31 46.22 -39.01 17.43
C GLU A 31 45.33 -38.90 16.19
N ILE A 32 45.49 -39.81 15.21
CA ILE A 32 44.63 -39.86 14.02
C ILE A 32 43.16 -40.10 14.41
N ARG A 33 42.90 -41.00 15.37
CA ARG A 33 41.54 -41.26 15.87
C ARG A 33 40.94 -40.02 16.52
N ARG A 34 41.70 -39.32 17.38
CA ARG A 34 41.27 -38.07 18.02
C ARG A 34 40.95 -36.99 16.99
N LYS A 35 41.82 -36.78 16.00
CA LYS A 35 41.61 -35.82 14.90
C LYS A 35 40.36 -36.15 14.07
N LYS A 36 40.10 -37.44 13.79
CA LYS A 36 38.90 -37.88 13.08
C LYS A 36 37.63 -37.64 13.88
N GLU A 37 37.65 -37.89 15.20
CA GLU A 37 36.50 -37.66 16.07
C GLU A 37 36.19 -36.16 16.20
N GLU A 38 37.22 -35.32 16.37
CA GLU A 38 37.06 -33.87 16.43
C GLU A 38 36.49 -33.31 15.12
N LYS A 39 36.98 -33.79 13.97
CA LYS A 39 36.43 -33.39 12.66
C LYS A 39 34.94 -33.79 12.52
N LYS A 40 34.57 -35.00 12.95
CA LYS A 40 33.16 -35.44 12.96
C LYS A 40 32.30 -34.59 13.88
N LYS A 41 32.80 -34.20 15.06
CA LYS A 41 32.11 -33.29 15.99
C LYS A 41 31.88 -31.92 15.35
N LYS A 42 32.92 -31.33 14.74
CA LYS A 42 32.81 -30.03 14.04
C LYS A 42 31.81 -30.08 12.87
N GLU A 43 31.84 -31.14 12.07
CA GLU A 43 30.90 -31.32 10.95
C GLU A 43 29.45 -31.48 11.42
N ALA A 44 29.23 -32.23 12.52
CA ALA A 44 27.90 -32.37 13.12
C ALA A 44 27.37 -31.07 13.71
N GLU A 45 28.24 -30.28 14.36
CA GLU A 45 27.89 -28.96 14.89
C GLU A 45 27.56 -27.96 13.78
N GLU A 46 28.37 -27.91 12.72
CA GLU A 46 28.11 -27.05 11.55
C GLU A 46 26.77 -27.41 10.89
N LYS A 47 26.47 -28.71 10.76
CA LYS A 47 25.18 -29.17 10.22
C LYS A 47 24.01 -28.70 11.09
N ARG A 48 24.12 -28.81 12.42
CA ARG A 48 23.10 -28.31 13.36
C ARG A 48 22.91 -26.80 13.23
N LYS A 49 23.99 -26.02 13.15
CA LYS A 49 23.93 -24.57 12.98
C LYS A 49 23.25 -24.18 11.65
N LYS A 50 23.52 -24.91 10.56
CA LYS A 50 22.85 -24.69 9.27
C LYS A 50 21.35 -24.98 9.34
N GLU A 51 20.95 -26.10 9.94
CA GLU A 51 19.54 -26.46 10.11
C GLU A 51 18.80 -25.46 11.00
N GLU A 52 19.43 -24.95 12.06
CA GLU A 52 18.84 -23.93 12.93
C GLU A 52 18.67 -22.58 12.19
N LEU A 53 19.69 -22.15 11.44
CA LEU A 53 19.61 -20.93 10.64
C LEU A 53 18.50 -21.02 9.58
N GLU A 54 18.34 -22.17 8.93
CA GLU A 54 17.29 -22.41 7.94
C GLU A 54 15.90 -22.34 8.59
N LYS A 55 15.73 -22.94 9.78
CA LYS A 55 14.48 -22.83 10.55
C LYS A 55 14.16 -21.39 10.92
N ARG A 56 15.13 -20.62 11.43
CA ARG A 56 14.94 -19.20 11.75
C ARG A 56 14.53 -18.37 10.53
N LYS A 57 15.18 -18.59 9.38
CA LYS A 57 14.81 -17.92 8.12
C LYS A 57 13.39 -18.29 7.67
N ALA A 58 12.99 -19.54 7.83
CA ALA A 58 11.64 -19.99 7.49
C ALA A 58 10.58 -19.36 8.42
N GLU A 59 10.88 -19.23 9.71
CA GLU A 59 10.00 -18.57 10.68
C GLU A 59 9.90 -17.06 10.43
N GLU A 60 11.01 -16.40 10.12
CA GLU A 60 11.04 -14.98 9.76
C GLU A 60 10.22 -14.72 8.48
N ALA A 61 10.36 -15.58 7.47
CA ALA A 61 9.56 -15.48 6.24
C ALA A 61 8.05 -15.63 6.52
N LYS A 62 7.65 -16.57 7.39
CA LYS A 62 6.26 -16.74 7.80
C LYS A 62 5.73 -15.53 8.57
N ALA A 63 6.54 -14.98 9.49
CA ALA A 63 6.19 -13.78 10.24
C ALA A 63 6.03 -12.56 9.31
N ALA A 64 6.93 -12.39 8.33
CA ALA A 64 6.85 -11.32 7.34
C ALA A 64 5.60 -11.44 6.45
N GLU A 65 5.22 -12.66 6.04
CA GLU A 65 3.99 -12.89 5.27
C GLU A 65 2.74 -12.58 6.10
N ALA A 66 2.71 -13.00 7.37
CA ALA A 66 1.61 -12.68 8.29
C ALA A 66 1.47 -11.17 8.50
N ALA A 67 2.59 -10.45 8.67
CA ALA A 67 2.61 -9.00 8.81
C ALA A 67 2.07 -8.30 7.55
N LYS A 68 2.45 -8.77 6.34
CA LYS A 68 1.91 -8.24 5.08
C LYS A 68 0.40 -8.44 4.98
N LYS A 69 -0.11 -9.63 5.31
CA LYS A 69 -1.56 -9.92 5.32
C LYS A 69 -2.32 -9.04 6.33
N ALA A 70 -1.75 -8.82 7.51
CA ALA A 70 -2.33 -7.94 8.52
C ALA A 70 -2.38 -6.48 8.04
N ALA A 71 -1.29 -5.98 7.43
CA ALA A 71 -1.23 -4.64 6.88
C ALA A 71 -2.23 -4.42 5.73
N GLU A 72 -2.40 -5.42 4.85
CA GLU A 72 -3.39 -5.34 3.76
C GLU A 72 -4.83 -5.32 4.32
N LYS A 73 -5.12 -6.15 5.33
CA LYS A 73 -6.43 -6.16 5.98
C LYS A 73 -6.73 -4.82 6.65
N ALA A 74 -5.75 -4.23 7.35
CA ALA A 74 -5.89 -2.92 7.97
C ALA A 74 -6.16 -1.82 6.94
N LYS A 75 -5.44 -1.81 5.82
CA LYS A 75 -5.68 -0.86 4.72
C LYS A 75 -7.09 -0.99 4.12
N LYS A 76 -7.55 -2.22 3.88
CA LYS A 76 -8.91 -2.48 3.38
C LYS A 76 -9.99 -2.03 4.36
N GLU A 77 -9.76 -2.19 5.67
CA GLU A 77 -10.69 -1.72 6.69
C GLU A 77 -10.73 -0.19 6.78
N GLU A 78 -9.56 0.46 6.71
CA GLU A 78 -9.47 1.92 6.69
C GLU A 78 -10.15 2.52 5.46
N GLU A 79 -9.96 1.92 4.28
CA GLU A 79 -10.64 2.33 3.04
C GLU A 79 -12.16 2.19 3.16
N LYS A 80 -12.65 1.09 3.71
CA LYS A 80 -14.09 0.91 3.99
C LYS A 80 -14.63 1.99 4.92
N ARG A 81 -13.90 2.33 5.99
CA ARG A 81 -14.31 3.40 6.92
C ARG A 81 -14.36 4.76 6.22
N LYS A 82 -13.41 5.07 5.35
CA LYS A 82 -13.40 6.32 4.57
C LYS A 82 -14.61 6.41 3.63
N VAL A 83 -14.93 5.31 2.94
CA VAL A 83 -16.12 5.26 2.06
C VAL A 83 -17.42 5.41 2.86
N GLU A 84 -17.53 4.78 4.02
CA GLU A 84 -18.70 4.91 4.90
C GLU A 84 -18.85 6.35 5.45
N GLU A 85 -17.75 6.97 5.85
CA GLU A 85 -17.73 8.36 6.32
C GLU A 85 -18.13 9.35 5.21
N GLU A 86 -17.59 9.18 4.00
CA GLU A 86 -17.95 9.99 2.84
C GLU A 86 -19.44 9.85 2.50
N LEU A 87 -19.99 8.63 2.58
CA LEU A 87 -21.41 8.38 2.37
C LEU A 87 -22.28 9.09 3.43
N ARG A 88 -21.87 9.06 4.71
CA ARG A 88 -22.56 9.80 5.79
C ARG A 88 -22.53 11.32 5.56
N LEU A 89 -21.39 11.87 5.16
CA LEU A 89 -21.25 13.29 4.87
C LEU A 89 -22.12 13.70 3.67
N ALA A 90 -22.15 12.90 2.61
CA ALA A 90 -23.00 13.12 1.45
C ALA A 90 -24.50 13.08 1.81
N GLU A 91 -24.92 12.16 2.68
CA GLU A 91 -26.30 12.09 3.16
C GLU A 91 -26.67 13.33 4.01
N ALA A 92 -25.78 13.75 4.91
CA ALA A 92 -25.96 14.97 5.71
C ALA A 92 -26.11 16.21 4.80
N ALA A 93 -25.26 16.34 3.78
CA ALA A 93 -25.34 17.42 2.79
C ALA A 93 -26.66 17.41 1.99
N LYS A 94 -27.18 16.22 1.64
CA LYS A 94 -28.50 16.08 0.99
C LYS A 94 -29.64 16.55 1.90
N ARG A 95 -29.56 16.27 3.21
CA ARG A 95 -30.57 16.73 4.19
C ARG A 95 -30.58 18.25 4.32
N THR A 96 -29.41 18.88 4.48
CA THR A 96 -29.30 20.35 4.54
C THR A 96 -29.71 21.01 3.23
N ALA A 97 -29.40 20.44 2.06
CA ALA A 97 -29.87 20.95 0.78
C ALA A 97 -31.40 20.91 0.65
N LYS A 98 -32.05 19.83 1.11
CA LYS A 98 -33.52 19.74 1.15
C LYS A 98 -34.14 20.78 2.09
N GLU A 99 -33.53 21.01 3.25
CA GLU A 99 -34.00 22.02 4.21
C GLU A 99 -33.86 23.44 3.65
N ASN A 100 -32.72 23.77 3.06
CA ASN A 100 -32.50 25.06 2.39
C ASN A 100 -33.49 25.28 1.23
N ARG A 101 -33.80 24.22 0.45
CA ARG A 101 -34.81 24.30 -0.61
C ARG A 101 -36.19 24.65 -0.05
N LYS A 102 -36.60 24.02 1.05
CA LYS A 102 -37.88 24.32 1.72
C LYS A 102 -37.92 25.76 2.24
N LYS A 103 -36.81 26.24 2.81
CA LYS A 103 -36.69 27.62 3.28
C LYS A 103 -36.82 28.63 2.15
N LEU A 104 -36.09 28.43 1.04
CA LEU A 104 -36.20 29.26 -0.16
C LEU A 104 -37.61 29.26 -0.77
N GLU A 105 -38.31 28.12 -0.74
CA GLU A 105 -39.70 28.04 -1.20
C GLU A 105 -40.63 28.86 -0.30
N MET A 106 -40.45 28.80 1.02
CA MET A 106 -41.24 29.60 1.96
C MET A 106 -40.97 31.10 1.77
N ASP A 107 -39.71 31.50 1.60
CA ASP A 107 -39.33 32.89 1.34
C ASP A 107 -39.98 33.42 0.05
N ARG A 108 -39.97 32.62 -1.04
CA ARG A 108 -40.67 32.96 -2.29
C ARG A 108 -42.18 33.13 -2.11
N ARG A 109 -42.82 32.27 -1.29
CA ARG A 109 -44.25 32.38 -0.97
C ARG A 109 -44.54 33.66 -0.19
N MET A 110 -43.69 34.01 0.78
CA MET A 110 -43.81 35.25 1.56
C MET A 110 -43.64 36.49 0.69
N GLU A 111 -42.70 36.46 -0.26
CA GLU A 111 -42.50 37.54 -1.24
C GLU A 111 -43.74 37.72 -2.14
N THR A 112 -44.33 36.62 -2.62
CA THR A 112 -45.56 36.70 -3.43
C THR A 112 -46.74 37.23 -2.62
N VAL A 113 -46.91 36.80 -1.37
CA VAL A 113 -47.95 37.35 -0.47
C VAL A 113 -47.74 38.85 -0.24
N SER A 114 -46.50 39.29 -0.05
CA SER A 114 -46.16 40.71 0.11
C SER A 114 -46.52 41.53 -1.13
N LEU A 115 -46.18 41.03 -2.33
CA LEU A 115 -46.53 41.67 -3.60
C LEU A 115 -48.05 41.78 -3.80
N VAL A 116 -48.80 40.72 -3.50
CA VAL A 116 -50.27 40.73 -3.58
C VAL A 116 -50.85 41.76 -2.60
N ARG A 117 -50.34 41.82 -1.37
CA ARG A 117 -50.79 42.81 -0.38
C ARG A 117 -50.55 44.24 -0.86
N ALA A 118 -49.37 44.52 -1.42
CA ALA A 118 -49.05 45.82 -1.98
C ALA A 118 -49.95 46.20 -3.18
N GLN A 119 -50.34 45.23 -4.02
CA GLN A 119 -51.29 45.47 -5.10
C GLN A 119 -52.71 45.78 -4.58
N ILE A 120 -53.16 45.09 -3.53
CA ILE A 120 -54.45 45.38 -2.89
C ILE A 120 -54.45 46.79 -2.32
N GLU A 121 -53.41 47.18 -1.57
CA GLU A 121 -53.29 48.54 -1.02
C GLU A 121 -53.27 49.62 -2.12
N ARG A 122 -52.62 49.37 -3.27
CA ARG A 122 -52.67 50.29 -4.41
C ARG A 122 -54.09 50.41 -4.97
N LYS A 123 -54.80 49.30 -5.17
CA LYS A 123 -56.17 49.29 -5.69
C LYS A 123 -57.16 49.96 -4.73
N GLU A 124 -56.97 49.81 -3.42
CA GLU A 124 -57.76 50.51 -2.41
C GLU A 124 -57.52 52.02 -2.45
N LYS A 125 -56.26 52.46 -2.58
CA LYS A 125 -55.93 53.88 -2.77
C LYS A 125 -56.52 54.45 -4.05
N GLU A 126 -56.52 53.71 -5.17
CA GLU A 126 -57.16 54.13 -6.42
C GLU A 126 -58.68 54.31 -6.29
N LYS A 127 -59.38 53.40 -5.59
CA LYS A 127 -60.82 53.53 -5.34
C LYS A 127 -61.17 54.74 -4.48
N LEU A 128 -60.30 55.13 -3.55
CA LEU A 128 -60.46 56.34 -2.74
C LEU A 128 -60.31 57.65 -3.53
N VAL A 129 -59.65 57.62 -4.70
CA VAL A 129 -59.46 58.80 -5.58
C VAL A 129 -60.61 58.96 -6.60
N HIS A 130 -61.48 57.96 -6.74
CA HIS A 130 -62.63 57.98 -7.66
C HIS A 130 -64.00 57.94 -6.96
N SER A 131 -64.08 58.31 -5.68
CA SER A 131 -65.37 58.55 -5.04
C SER A 131 -65.85 59.98 -5.32
N PRO A 132 -66.90 60.19 -6.12
CA PRO A 132 -67.60 61.47 -6.10
C PRO A 132 -68.25 61.63 -4.71
N VAL A 133 -68.06 62.80 -4.14
CA VAL A 133 -68.70 63.21 -2.89
C VAL A 133 -70.20 63.32 -3.16
N SER A 134 -71.00 62.41 -2.64
CA SER A 134 -72.44 62.62 -2.46
C SER A 134 -72.84 62.20 -1.06
N GLU A 135 -73.47 63.17 -0.39
CA GLU A 135 -73.96 63.10 0.98
C GLU A 135 -75.17 62.15 1.12
N ALA A 136 -75.38 61.77 2.38
CA ALA A 136 -76.65 61.43 3.02
C ALA A 136 -77.09 59.96 3.13
N SER A 137 -77.50 59.66 4.38
CA SER A 137 -78.72 58.95 4.78
C SER A 137 -78.65 57.46 5.18
N THR A 138 -78.66 57.26 6.51
CA THR A 138 -79.63 56.46 7.30
C THR A 138 -79.99 55.00 6.95
N VAL A 139 -79.83 54.15 7.98
CA VAL A 139 -80.84 53.20 8.55
C VAL A 139 -81.02 51.79 7.94
N VAL A 140 -80.54 50.80 8.74
CA VAL A 140 -81.19 49.55 9.23
C VAL A 140 -81.71 48.47 8.25
N VAL A 141 -81.30 47.22 8.52
CA VAL A 141 -82.10 45.99 8.76
C VAL A 141 -81.44 44.77 8.11
N GLY A 142 -80.93 43.88 8.96
CA GLY A 142 -80.42 42.56 8.57
C GLY A 142 -81.51 41.65 8.00
N LYS A 143 -81.18 40.92 6.94
CA LYS A 143 -82.04 39.89 6.35
C LYS A 143 -81.26 38.59 6.19
N LYS A 144 -81.64 37.61 7.02
CA LYS A 144 -81.23 36.20 6.97
C LYS A 144 -81.41 35.61 5.57
N ARG A 145 -80.45 34.80 5.09
CA ARG A 145 -80.73 33.65 4.22
C ARG A 145 -79.83 32.45 4.59
N LYS A 146 -80.50 31.35 4.90
CA LYS A 146 -79.98 29.97 5.03
C LYS A 146 -79.94 29.31 3.63
N ARG A 147 -78.94 28.45 3.37
CA ARG A 147 -79.02 27.15 2.64
C ARG A 147 -77.59 26.57 2.54
N THR A 148 -77.18 25.49 3.21
CA THR A 148 -77.41 24.03 3.02
C THR A 148 -76.98 23.42 1.69
N VAL A 149 -76.22 22.29 1.82
CA VAL A 149 -76.17 21.06 0.96
C VAL A 149 -75.29 21.19 -0.31
N MET A 150 -74.44 20.26 -0.76
CA MET A 150 -73.92 18.92 -0.36
C MET A 150 -72.89 18.47 -1.43
N VAL A 151 -72.03 17.46 -1.11
CA VAL A 151 -71.53 16.36 -2.01
C VAL A 151 -70.47 16.78 -3.07
N ALA A 152 -69.40 16.04 -3.43
CA ALA A 152 -69.13 14.60 -3.42
C ALA A 152 -67.62 14.29 -3.27
N MET A 153 -67.31 13.14 -2.68
CA MET A 153 -66.11 12.36 -3.00
C MET A 153 -66.21 11.75 -4.40
N PRO A 154 -65.07 11.41 -5.01
CA PRO A 154 -64.96 10.06 -5.56
C PRO A 154 -63.69 9.34 -5.09
N SER A 155 -63.93 8.07 -4.76
CA SER A 155 -63.00 6.98 -4.54
C SER A 155 -62.22 6.61 -5.81
N GLY A 156 -61.07 5.95 -5.66
CA GLY A 156 -60.48 5.18 -6.76
C GLY A 156 -58.98 4.88 -6.61
N ASP A 157 -58.64 3.85 -5.83
CA ASP A 157 -57.54 2.94 -6.19
C ASP A 157 -58.02 2.05 -7.35
N PRO A 158 -57.11 1.60 -8.24
CA PRO A 158 -56.79 0.18 -8.17
C PRO A 158 -55.31 -0.16 -8.39
N GLU A 159 -54.96 -1.28 -7.75
CA GLU A 159 -53.78 -2.12 -7.98
C GLU A 159 -53.64 -2.59 -9.44
N GLY A 160 -52.41 -2.96 -9.81
CA GLY A 160 -52.08 -3.54 -11.12
C GLY A 160 -50.62 -4.01 -11.21
N ASP A 161 -50.33 -5.15 -10.57
CA ASP A 161 -49.27 -6.14 -10.86
C ASP A 161 -49.33 -6.60 -12.33
N ASP A 162 -48.26 -6.57 -13.16
CA ASP A 162 -47.19 -7.58 -13.38
C ASP A 162 -47.08 -7.84 -14.94
N PRO A 163 -46.30 -8.81 -15.49
CA PRO A 163 -44.87 -8.80 -15.90
C PRO A 163 -44.59 -8.89 -17.43
N ASN A 164 -43.34 -8.51 -17.84
CA ASN A 164 -42.38 -9.09 -18.86
C ASN A 164 -42.90 -9.66 -20.22
N PRO A 165 -42.11 -10.25 -21.16
CA PRO A 165 -40.67 -10.24 -21.52
C PRO A 165 -40.43 -9.76 -23.00
N GLY A 166 -39.22 -9.48 -23.52
CA GLY A 166 -38.21 -10.42 -24.07
C GLY A 166 -38.28 -10.55 -25.61
N ASP A 167 -37.12 -10.54 -26.30
CA ASP A 167 -36.84 -11.01 -27.69
C ASP A 167 -37.59 -10.35 -28.87
N ASP A 168 -37.09 -10.21 -30.11
CA ASP A 168 -35.91 -10.65 -30.86
C ASP A 168 -35.94 -9.89 -32.23
N GLY A 169 -34.84 -9.85 -32.98
CA GLY A 169 -34.92 -9.92 -34.45
C GLY A 169 -34.59 -8.68 -35.30
N ASP A 170 -33.29 -8.46 -35.47
CA ASP A 170 -32.51 -8.28 -36.71
C ASP A 170 -33.19 -8.14 -38.12
N TYR A 171 -32.46 -7.41 -38.99
CA TYR A 171 -32.44 -7.30 -40.47
C TYR A 171 -33.21 -6.19 -41.24
N ASN A 172 -32.38 -5.32 -41.85
CA ASN A 172 -32.42 -4.74 -43.21
C ASN A 172 -33.64 -3.91 -43.64
N ASP A 173 -33.57 -2.85 -44.44
CA ASP A 173 -32.62 -2.35 -45.43
C ASP A 173 -33.04 -0.88 -45.71
N SER A 174 -32.12 0.00 -46.09
CA SER A 174 -32.36 1.15 -47.01
C SER A 174 -31.13 2.05 -47.03
N ASP A 175 -30.34 1.86 -48.10
CA ASP A 175 -29.75 2.89 -48.95
C ASP A 175 -29.66 4.31 -48.38
N ASN A 176 -28.44 4.72 -48.06
CA ASN A 176 -28.05 6.11 -48.24
C ASN A 176 -26.58 6.13 -48.69
N GLU A 177 -26.42 6.22 -50.01
CA GLU A 177 -25.19 6.66 -50.65
C GLU A 177 -24.93 8.14 -50.31
N ASP A 178 -23.67 8.56 -50.46
CA ASP A 178 -23.17 9.94 -50.46
C ASP A 178 -22.89 10.64 -49.12
N ASP A 179 -21.71 10.34 -48.53
CA ASP A 179 -20.70 11.36 -48.14
C ASP A 179 -19.43 10.67 -47.59
N ASP A 180 -18.59 10.12 -48.48
CA ASP A 180 -17.25 9.66 -48.11
C ASP A 180 -16.32 10.88 -47.91
N PRO A 181 -15.82 11.18 -46.68
CA PRO A 181 -14.77 12.17 -46.51
C PRO A 181 -13.45 11.68 -47.13
N PRO A 182 -12.58 12.58 -47.61
CA PRO A 182 -11.46 12.22 -48.47
C PRO A 182 -10.47 11.31 -47.75
N PHE A 183 -10.12 10.20 -48.41
CA PHE A 183 -9.01 9.28 -48.12
C PHE A 183 -8.10 9.75 -46.96
N SER A 184 -8.41 9.29 -45.75
CA SER A 184 -7.49 9.41 -44.62
C SER A 184 -6.18 8.69 -44.97
N PRO A 185 -5.00 9.34 -44.87
CA PRO A 185 -3.74 8.68 -45.16
C PRO A 185 -3.54 7.47 -44.23
N PRO A 186 -2.86 6.40 -44.68
CA PRO A 186 -2.72 5.17 -43.92
C PRO A 186 -2.17 5.44 -42.51
N LYS A 187 -2.85 4.88 -41.50
CA LYS A 187 -2.56 5.03 -40.06
C LYS A 187 -1.06 4.84 -39.80
N GLN A 188 -0.32 5.94 -39.64
CA GLN A 188 1.11 5.88 -39.41
C GLN A 188 1.37 5.36 -38.00
N LEU A 189 1.97 4.17 -37.87
CA LEU A 189 2.44 3.63 -36.59
C LEU A 189 3.47 4.57 -35.96
N ARG A 190 3.16 5.13 -34.79
CA ARG A 190 4.07 5.99 -34.03
C ARG A 190 4.50 5.27 -32.75
N CYS A 191 5.74 5.48 -32.32
CA CYS A 191 6.19 4.93 -31.05
C CYS A 191 5.78 5.81 -29.87
N SER A 192 5.55 5.19 -28.70
CA SER A 192 5.13 5.87 -27.47
C SER A 192 6.06 7.03 -27.08
N ARG A 193 7.38 6.84 -27.26
CA ARG A 193 8.39 7.87 -26.96
C ARG A 193 8.29 9.09 -27.87
N CYS A 194 8.02 8.92 -29.16
CA CYS A 194 7.82 10.03 -30.08
C CYS A 194 6.50 10.75 -29.83
N ILE A 195 5.44 10.02 -29.44
CA ILE A 195 4.16 10.60 -29.04
C ILE A 195 4.33 11.48 -27.79
N LEU A 196 4.93 10.94 -26.73
CA LEU A 196 5.13 11.66 -25.47
C LEU A 196 5.98 12.92 -25.63
N LYS A 197 6.97 12.90 -26.52
CA LYS A 197 7.86 14.03 -26.76
C LYS A 197 7.40 14.95 -27.89
N ALA A 198 6.24 14.68 -28.50
CA ALA A 198 5.74 15.38 -29.69
C ALA A 198 6.79 15.48 -30.83
N LEU A 199 7.63 14.46 -30.97
CA LEU A 199 8.68 14.40 -32.00
C LEU A 199 8.19 13.66 -33.25
N LYS A 200 8.75 14.01 -34.41
CA LYS A 200 8.51 13.29 -35.66
C LYS A 200 9.00 11.83 -35.52
N CYS A 201 8.09 10.88 -35.71
CA CYS A 201 8.40 9.45 -35.63
C CYS A 201 8.65 8.90 -37.04
N GLU A 202 9.91 8.82 -37.44
CA GLU A 202 10.30 8.23 -38.72
C GLU A 202 10.63 6.76 -38.53
N MET A 203 9.79 5.89 -39.09
CA MET A 203 10.04 4.45 -39.13
C MET A 203 11.17 4.16 -40.10
N VAL A 204 12.11 3.31 -39.70
CA VAL A 204 13.17 2.88 -40.61
C VAL A 204 12.58 1.84 -41.54
N GLY A 205 12.46 2.18 -42.84
CA GLY A 205 11.91 1.29 -43.86
C GLY A 205 12.59 -0.08 -43.87
N GLY A 206 11.81 -1.14 -44.12
CA GLY A 206 12.30 -2.53 -44.15
C GLY A 206 11.90 -3.40 -42.97
N GLY A 207 10.68 -3.26 -42.42
CA GLY A 207 10.13 -4.20 -41.44
C GLY A 207 10.70 -4.12 -40.03
N SER A 208 11.58 -3.15 -39.74
CA SER A 208 12.09 -2.97 -38.38
C SER A 208 11.03 -2.32 -37.49
N ALA A 209 10.74 -2.94 -36.33
CA ALA A 209 9.78 -2.44 -35.33
C ALA A 209 10.27 -1.20 -34.56
N SER A 210 11.28 -0.49 -35.08
CA SER A 210 11.95 0.62 -34.38
C SER A 210 12.00 1.90 -35.22
N CYS A 211 11.67 3.03 -34.59
CA CYS A 211 11.85 4.35 -35.23
C CYS A 211 13.31 4.80 -35.16
N GLN A 212 13.69 5.72 -36.06
CA GLN A 212 15.05 6.23 -36.18
C GLN A 212 15.55 6.87 -34.86
N GLY A 213 14.67 7.55 -34.13
CA GLY A 213 14.99 8.17 -32.84
C GLY A 213 15.32 7.15 -31.75
N CYS A 214 14.54 6.07 -31.64
CA CYS A 214 14.79 4.98 -30.70
C CYS A 214 16.05 4.20 -31.08
N ARG A 215 16.29 3.98 -32.38
CA ARG A 215 17.50 3.32 -32.89
C ARG A 215 18.77 4.12 -32.56
N LYS A 216 18.76 5.44 -32.82
CA LYS A 216 19.89 6.33 -32.46
C LYS A 216 20.16 6.34 -30.95
N ALA A 217 19.10 6.30 -30.14
CA ALA A 217 19.22 6.29 -28.68
C ALA A 217 19.48 4.89 -28.09
N LYS A 218 19.61 3.83 -28.92
CA LYS A 218 19.76 2.42 -28.48
C LYS A 218 18.74 1.99 -27.43
N VAL A 219 17.50 2.48 -27.54
CA VAL A 219 16.40 2.12 -26.63
C VAL A 219 15.37 1.26 -27.32
N HIS A 220 14.63 0.49 -26.51
CA HIS A 220 13.49 -0.28 -26.99
C HIS A 220 12.39 0.64 -27.57
N CYS A 221 11.85 0.27 -28.73
CA CYS A 221 10.82 1.03 -29.43
C CYS A 221 9.49 0.30 -29.31
N SER A 222 8.55 0.88 -28.56
CA SER A 222 7.17 0.37 -28.46
C SER A 222 6.30 1.12 -29.46
N LEU A 223 5.88 0.43 -30.52
CA LEU A 223 4.93 0.95 -31.51
C LEU A 223 3.52 0.86 -30.96
N VAL A 224 2.76 1.94 -31.11
CA VAL A 224 1.35 1.99 -30.69
C VAL A 224 0.53 2.34 -31.93
N PRO A 225 -0.57 1.61 -32.22
CA PRO A 225 -1.51 2.03 -33.25
C PRO A 225 -2.06 3.41 -32.89
N ASP A 226 -2.21 4.28 -33.89
CA ASP A 226 -2.56 5.71 -33.74
C ASP A 226 -4.04 5.93 -33.33
N ASN A 227 -4.59 5.05 -32.48
CA ASN A 227 -5.89 5.16 -31.84
C ASN A 227 -5.82 5.91 -30.50
N TYR A 228 -4.72 6.61 -30.21
CA TYR A 228 -4.69 7.52 -29.07
C TYR A 228 -5.51 8.76 -29.44
N PRO A 229 -6.66 9.03 -28.77
CA PRO A 229 -7.42 10.22 -29.07
C PRO A 229 -6.54 11.44 -28.82
N ARG A 230 -6.30 12.26 -29.86
CA ARG A 230 -5.72 13.59 -29.72
C ARG A 230 -6.54 14.30 -28.63
N ARG A 231 -5.93 14.54 -27.47
CA ARG A 231 -6.55 15.29 -26.37
C ARG A 231 -6.95 16.67 -26.89
N SER A 232 -8.19 16.81 -27.34
CA SER A 232 -8.83 18.11 -27.48
C SER A 232 -8.99 18.67 -26.07
N LYS A 233 -8.70 19.96 -25.91
CA LYS A 233 -8.57 20.68 -24.63
C LYS A 233 -9.89 20.79 -23.81
N ARG A 234 -10.86 19.90 -23.94
CA ARG A 234 -12.17 20.03 -23.26
C ARG A 234 -12.80 18.78 -22.66
N ALA A 235 -12.25 17.59 -22.85
CA ALA A 235 -12.82 16.40 -22.22
C ALA A 235 -12.27 16.23 -20.78
N LYS A 236 -12.95 16.84 -19.81
CA LYS A 236 -12.96 16.38 -18.42
C LYS A 236 -13.62 15.00 -18.41
N VAL A 237 -12.83 13.95 -18.59
CA VAL A 237 -13.25 12.58 -18.30
C VAL A 237 -12.26 12.04 -17.30
N GLU A 238 -12.80 11.76 -16.12
CA GLU A 238 -12.15 11.26 -14.93
C GLU A 238 -11.41 9.96 -15.25
N SER A 239 -10.08 10.05 -15.28
CA SER A 239 -9.18 8.91 -15.25
C SER A 239 -8.40 9.01 -13.93
N PRO A 240 -8.46 7.99 -13.05
CA PRO A 240 -7.89 8.08 -11.70
C PRO A 240 -6.36 7.96 -11.65
N ILE A 241 -5.65 8.21 -12.76
CA ILE A 241 -4.19 8.00 -12.85
C ILE A 241 -3.40 9.33 -12.99
N ALA A 242 -4.07 10.48 -13.12
CA ALA A 242 -3.40 11.77 -13.40
C ALA A 242 -3.55 12.84 -12.30
N SER A 243 -3.75 12.45 -11.04
CA SER A 243 -3.99 13.39 -9.93
C SER A 243 -2.76 13.71 -9.06
N THR A 244 -1.53 13.36 -9.48
CA THR A 244 -0.33 13.56 -8.63
C THR A 244 0.66 14.62 -9.14
N SER A 245 0.49 15.19 -10.32
CA SER A 245 1.46 16.15 -10.89
C SER A 245 1.07 17.62 -10.70
N SER A 246 0.42 17.95 -9.59
CA SER A 246 0.09 19.32 -9.19
C SER A 246 0.55 19.59 -7.74
N GLN A 247 1.67 19.01 -7.32
CA GLN A 247 2.31 19.47 -6.09
C GLN A 247 2.85 20.88 -6.34
N THR A 248 2.39 21.85 -5.57
CA THR A 248 2.93 23.20 -5.61
C THR A 248 4.39 23.16 -5.14
N ILE A 249 5.18 24.17 -5.51
CA ILE A 249 6.60 24.26 -5.09
C ILE A 249 6.74 24.18 -3.56
N ASP A 250 5.74 24.67 -2.82
CA ASP A 250 5.71 24.62 -1.37
C ASP A 250 5.39 23.23 -0.83
N ASP A 251 4.56 22.42 -1.51
CA ASP A 251 4.33 21.01 -1.17
C ASP A 251 5.59 20.16 -1.37
N LEU A 252 6.38 20.46 -2.41
CA LEU A 252 7.67 19.80 -2.62
C LEU A 252 8.67 20.16 -1.50
N ARG A 253 8.68 21.41 -1.03
CA ARG A 253 9.55 21.86 0.06
C ARG A 253 9.17 21.22 1.40
N THR A 254 7.88 21.08 1.70
CA THR A 254 7.43 20.39 2.92
C THR A 254 7.77 18.91 2.86
N ASN A 255 7.56 18.25 1.72
CA ASN A 255 7.94 16.85 1.51
C ASN A 255 9.46 16.63 1.67
N VAL A 256 10.30 17.54 1.17
CA VAL A 256 11.76 17.45 1.35
C VAL A 256 12.15 17.62 2.82
N ARG A 257 11.52 18.54 3.56
CA ARG A 257 11.78 18.69 5.00
C ARG A 257 11.35 17.46 5.79
N ASP A 258 10.18 16.90 5.47
CA ASP A 258 9.68 15.68 6.12
C ASP A 258 10.61 14.49 5.87
N LEU A 259 11.03 14.29 4.61
CA LEU A 259 12.02 13.29 4.24
C LEU A 259 13.34 13.48 4.99
N ASN A 260 13.84 14.71 5.08
CA ASN A 260 15.09 14.98 5.80
C ASN A 260 14.96 14.69 7.30
N THR A 261 13.80 14.98 7.90
CA THR A 261 13.51 14.66 9.30
C THR A 261 13.48 13.15 9.52
N ARG A 262 12.88 12.39 8.60
CA ARG A 262 12.84 10.93 8.65
C ARG A 262 14.23 10.31 8.49
N VAL A 263 15.06 10.85 7.60
CA VAL A 263 16.45 10.40 7.42
C VAL A 263 17.25 10.67 8.69
N ASN A 264 17.17 11.87 9.27
CA ASN A 264 17.85 12.19 10.52
C ASN A 264 17.44 11.24 11.66
N LEU A 265 16.14 10.95 11.79
CA LEU A 265 15.65 10.00 12.79
C LEU A 265 16.18 8.58 12.56
N GLN A 266 16.27 8.15 11.30
CA GLN A 266 16.86 6.85 10.96
C GLN A 266 18.37 6.81 11.25
N GLU A 267 19.10 7.90 10.98
CA GLU A 267 20.52 8.00 11.32
C GLU A 267 20.76 7.97 12.83
N GLU A 268 19.95 8.69 13.61
CA GLU A 268 20.03 8.64 15.09
C GLU A 268 19.73 7.25 15.63
N MET A 269 18.70 6.58 15.10
CA MET A 269 18.36 5.22 15.49
C MET A 269 19.48 4.23 15.15
N LEU A 270 20.11 4.37 13.97
CA LEU A 270 21.27 3.55 13.59
C LEU A 270 22.46 3.79 14.51
N ARG A 271 22.75 5.05 14.87
CA ARG A 271 23.81 5.39 15.83
C ARG A 271 23.54 4.76 17.20
N TYR A 272 22.31 4.84 17.68
CA TYR A 272 21.91 4.20 18.94
C TYR A 272 22.10 2.68 18.90
N LEU A 273 21.70 2.03 17.80
CA LEU A 273 21.87 0.58 17.65
C LEU A 273 23.35 0.19 17.62
N ILE A 274 24.20 0.94 16.92
CA ILE A 274 25.65 0.70 16.90
C ILE A 274 26.23 0.80 18.31
N LEU A 275 25.91 1.87 19.04
CA LEU A 275 26.39 2.05 20.42
C LEU A 275 25.88 0.94 21.36
N ARG A 276 24.64 0.48 21.15
CA ARG A 276 24.09 -0.62 21.96
C ARG A 276 24.79 -1.94 21.68
N VAL A 277 25.14 -2.23 20.43
CA VAL A 277 25.90 -3.44 20.07
C VAL A 277 27.30 -3.37 20.67
N GLN A 278 28.00 -2.24 20.55
CA GLN A 278 29.32 -2.05 21.17
C GLN A 278 29.28 -2.28 22.68
N LYS A 279 28.27 -1.71 23.35
CA LYS A 279 28.10 -1.92 24.80
C LYS A 279 27.84 -3.38 25.16
N LEU A 280 27.06 -4.12 24.35
CA LEU A 280 26.82 -5.55 24.58
C LEU A 280 28.08 -6.39 24.33
N GLU A 281 28.94 -5.98 23.39
CA GLU A 281 30.24 -6.63 23.16
C GLU A 281 31.20 -6.36 24.33
N GLU A 282 31.21 -5.15 24.88
CA GLU A 282 31.97 -4.81 26.09
C GLU A 282 31.49 -5.62 27.31
N GLU A 283 30.17 -5.62 27.58
CA GLU A 283 29.57 -6.42 28.67
C GLU A 283 29.91 -7.90 28.54
N LYS A 284 29.91 -8.44 27.31
CA LYS A 284 30.27 -9.83 27.05
C LYS A 284 31.76 -10.11 27.27
N ASN A 285 32.64 -9.21 26.85
CA ASN A 285 34.08 -9.38 27.07
C ASN A 285 34.41 -9.34 28.57
N GLU A 286 33.74 -8.49 29.34
CA GLU A 286 33.87 -8.47 30.81
C GLU A 286 33.41 -9.80 31.43
N GLU A 287 32.29 -10.38 30.97
CA GLU A 287 31.84 -11.71 31.41
C GLU A 287 32.83 -12.82 31.06
N ASP A 288 33.41 -12.80 29.85
CA ASP A 288 34.41 -13.77 29.41
C ASP A 288 35.72 -13.65 30.24
N GLU A 289 36.16 -12.43 30.60
CA GLU A 289 37.33 -12.19 31.47
C GLU A 289 37.12 -12.69 32.92
N GLU A 290 35.93 -12.47 33.49
CA GLU A 290 35.59 -12.99 34.83
C GLU A 290 35.52 -14.53 34.84
N GLU A 291 35.06 -15.16 33.75
CA GLU A 291 35.04 -16.62 33.62
C GLU A 291 36.46 -17.18 33.57
N GLU A 292 37.37 -16.57 32.79
CA GLU A 292 38.79 -16.96 32.73
C GLU A 292 39.49 -16.85 34.10
N GLU A 293 39.32 -15.74 34.83
CA GLU A 293 39.88 -15.60 36.19
C GLU A 293 39.35 -16.68 37.14
N SER A 294 38.06 -17.02 37.04
CA SER A 294 37.44 -18.06 37.86
C SER A 294 37.95 -19.48 37.54
N GLU A 295 38.25 -19.75 36.27
CA GLU A 295 38.85 -21.02 35.83
C GLU A 295 40.30 -21.14 36.29
N GLU A 296 41.11 -20.07 36.16
CA GLU A 296 42.48 -20.06 36.66
C GLU A 296 42.55 -20.27 38.18
N GLU A 297 41.65 -19.65 38.95
CA GLU A 297 41.59 -19.86 40.41
C GLU A 297 41.24 -21.32 40.76
N ARG A 298 40.32 -21.96 40.00
CA ARG A 298 39.96 -23.37 40.18
C ARG A 298 41.11 -24.32 39.85
N VAL A 299 41.88 -24.04 38.79
CA VAL A 299 43.06 -24.83 38.42
C VAL A 299 44.15 -24.71 39.48
N ASN A 300 44.41 -23.52 40.00
CA ASN A 300 45.40 -23.30 41.06
C ASN A 300 45.04 -24.03 42.37
N ARG A 301 43.76 -24.00 42.78
CA ARG A 301 43.30 -24.72 43.98
C ARG A 301 43.36 -26.25 43.86
N THR A 302 43.27 -26.79 42.65
CA THR A 302 43.32 -28.25 42.41
C THR A 302 44.73 -28.78 42.18
N GLY A 303 45.67 -27.94 41.72
CA GLY A 303 47.09 -28.28 41.57
C GLY A 303 47.84 -28.52 42.90
N ASP A 304 47.49 -27.79 43.96
CA ASP A 304 48.22 -27.82 45.24
C ASP A 304 48.00 -29.10 46.08
N ARG A 305 46.97 -29.91 45.75
CA ARG A 305 46.66 -31.15 46.51
C ARG A 305 47.42 -32.39 46.06
N LYS A 306 48.16 -32.35 44.94
CA LYS A 306 48.89 -33.52 44.40
C LYS A 306 50.38 -33.60 44.78
N GLY A 307 50.93 -32.61 45.49
CA GLY A 307 52.38 -32.52 45.78
C GLY A 307 52.86 -33.07 47.14
N LYS A 308 51.97 -33.36 48.10
CA LYS A 308 52.35 -33.78 49.46
C LYS A 308 51.90 -35.22 49.74
N GLY A 309 52.60 -36.19 49.15
CA GLY A 309 52.27 -37.59 49.38
C GLY A 309 53.21 -38.60 48.73
N ARG A 310 54.53 -38.41 48.85
CA ARG A 310 55.49 -39.51 48.59
C ARG A 310 56.88 -39.22 49.17
N LYS A 311 57.00 -39.40 50.48
CA LYS A 311 58.27 -39.73 51.14
C LYS A 311 57.93 -40.61 52.34
N GLU A 312 58.03 -41.91 52.13
CA GLU A 312 58.36 -42.97 53.10
C GLU A 312 58.71 -44.23 52.30
#